data_AF-A0A7Y1BJ27-F1
#
_entry.id   AF-A0A7Y1BJ27-F1
#
_cell.length_a   1.000
_cell.length_b   1.000
_cell.length_c   1.000
_cell.angle_alpha   90.00
_cell.angle_beta   90.00
_cell.angle_gamma   90.00
#
_symmetry.space_group_name_H-M   'P 1'
#
loop_
_entity.id
_entity.type
_entity.pdbx_description
1 polymer ?
#
loop_
_entity_poly.entity_id
_entity_poly.type
_entity_poly.pdbx_seq_one_letter_code
_entity_poly.pdbx_strand_id
1 'polypeptide(L)'
;MNESFSSRFDSCVDIEVIRQRITVRPDPVKGLASKESLVAAQILSGALEQIYLPNDFSLSFIKELSAKAALHSQWLFSSEVDYISRFYTPPDVEVRPICLTGLAGVGKSQTIAALRKVLPAPIDFACDHFHGNLKLFSHWYVSARGKAGGRQLLADFVGATGGNAAKLLVECRRRANRDGISLLLLDETQHINTGQGASRVTEMLLTMAAIGPPMVFVSNYSLLHKLQGRNSEDKQRLLTEPRIMLPDDPDSESWRGYIAECIRVAGGCIKGSVDDFSQEIYRSTFGIKRLAVELLKNAYIAARGGGRECLELADLSKAYQCVAYAATKEDVEELHIQALQGRSSRLRLDLRCPFELPASLKSNVVAFARNDRETRVINKVFESSLTVGEREALEEIQPAAAKAPRPKTPRKPPLPKSSMDDLERAFLEDLVATPLPKPKKP
;
A
#
# COMPACT_ATOMS: atom_id res chain seq x y z
N MET A 1 23.49 27.33 -23.69
CA MET A 1 22.14 27.28 -23.07
C MET A 1 22.27 27.70 -21.61
N ASN A 2 21.27 28.39 -21.05
CA ASN A 2 21.32 29.08 -19.74
C ASN A 2 21.66 28.12 -18.57
N GLU A 3 22.60 28.48 -17.67
CA GLU A 3 23.02 27.68 -16.50
C GLU A 3 21.87 27.38 -15.52
N SER A 4 20.78 28.15 -15.60
CA SER A 4 19.57 27.95 -14.79
C SER A 4 18.82 26.65 -15.10
N PHE A 5 19.04 26.02 -16.26
CA PHE A 5 18.35 24.79 -16.65
C PHE A 5 19.09 23.53 -16.22
N SER A 6 20.42 23.54 -16.31
CA SER A 6 21.27 22.42 -15.88
C SER A 6 21.19 22.19 -14.36
N SER A 7 20.96 23.26 -13.60
CA SER A 7 20.87 23.25 -12.13
C SER A 7 19.46 23.12 -11.57
N ARG A 8 18.42 23.03 -12.42
CA ARG A 8 17.00 23.05 -12.02
C ARG A 8 16.65 21.96 -10.99
N PHE A 9 17.35 20.82 -11.05
CA PHE A 9 17.09 19.65 -10.21
C PHE A 9 18.10 19.48 -9.06
N ASP A 10 19.06 20.38 -8.88
CA ASP A 10 20.17 20.20 -7.92
C ASP A 10 19.69 20.08 -6.47
N SER A 11 18.64 20.84 -6.11
CA SER A 11 18.00 20.77 -4.80
C SER A 11 17.07 19.56 -4.60
N CYS A 12 16.88 18.74 -5.63
CA CYS A 12 15.94 17.60 -5.62
C CYS A 12 16.60 16.25 -5.35
N VAL A 13 17.92 16.20 -5.11
CA VAL A 13 18.69 14.95 -4.93
C VAL A 13 19.33 14.79 -3.54
N ASP A 14 19.33 15.84 -2.73
CA ASP A 14 19.77 15.79 -1.33
C ASP A 14 18.70 15.17 -0.44
N ILE A 15 19.05 14.09 0.28
CA ILE A 15 18.10 13.32 1.10
C ILE A 15 17.52 14.15 2.25
N GLU A 16 18.32 15.00 2.88
CA GLU A 16 17.87 15.79 4.03
C GLU A 16 16.95 16.93 3.59
N VAL A 17 17.28 17.57 2.46
CA VAL A 17 16.39 18.57 1.83
C VAL A 17 15.07 17.92 1.40
N ILE A 18 15.13 16.74 0.78
CA ILE A 18 13.94 15.96 0.41
C ILE A 18 13.11 15.67 1.66
N ARG A 19 13.72 15.12 2.72
CA ARG A 19 13.05 14.75 3.97
C ARG A 19 12.34 15.93 4.59
N GLN A 20 13.00 17.09 4.71
CA GLN A 20 12.40 18.30 5.26
C GLN A 20 11.21 18.77 4.43
N ARG A 21 11.32 18.75 3.09
CA ARG A 21 10.29 19.26 2.17
C ARG A 21 9.03 18.39 2.13
N ILE A 22 9.15 17.08 2.32
CA ILE A 22 8.02 16.16 2.19
C ILE A 22 7.39 15.78 3.53
N THR A 23 8.11 15.92 4.63
CA THR A 23 7.61 15.57 5.97
C THR A 23 6.39 16.42 6.32
N VAL A 24 5.30 15.77 6.72
CA VAL A 24 4.06 16.43 7.17
C VAL A 24 3.74 15.96 8.58
N ARG A 25 3.71 16.93 9.50
CA ARG A 25 3.37 16.76 10.91
C ARG A 25 2.19 17.68 11.24
N PRO A 26 0.94 17.18 11.17
CA PRO A 26 -0.25 18.00 11.38
C PRO A 26 -0.37 18.49 12.82
N ASP A 27 -1.09 19.58 13.05
CA ASP A 27 -1.30 20.07 14.42
C ASP A 27 -2.11 19.08 15.26
N PRO A 28 -1.88 18.99 16.58
CA PRO A 28 -2.68 18.16 17.47
C PRO A 28 -4.16 18.55 17.40
N VAL A 29 -5.04 17.56 17.32
CA VAL A 29 -6.48 17.78 17.35
C VAL A 29 -6.91 18.31 18.72
N LYS A 30 -7.85 19.26 18.73
CA LYS A 30 -8.35 19.91 19.95
C LYS A 30 -9.85 19.71 20.08
N GLY A 31 -10.34 19.62 21.32
CA GLY A 31 -11.77 19.62 21.61
C GLY A 31 -12.53 18.41 21.06
N LEU A 32 -11.91 17.22 21.01
CA LEU A 32 -12.61 16.00 20.61
C LEU A 32 -13.63 15.52 21.66
N ALA A 33 -13.35 15.77 22.94
CA ALA A 33 -14.24 15.43 24.06
C ALA A 33 -15.65 16.04 23.89
N SER A 34 -15.72 17.33 23.53
CA SER A 34 -16.98 18.09 23.43
C SER A 34 -17.81 17.77 22.17
N LYS A 35 -17.34 16.89 21.29
CA LYS A 35 -18.02 16.50 20.06
C LYS A 35 -18.68 15.12 20.23
N GLU A 36 -19.67 14.85 19.39
CA GLU A 36 -20.27 13.52 19.26
C GLU A 36 -19.19 12.49 18.86
N SER A 37 -19.33 11.26 19.36
CA SER A 37 -18.29 10.21 19.28
C SER A 37 -17.82 9.93 17.85
N LEU A 38 -18.75 9.71 16.92
CA LEU A 38 -18.43 9.38 15.54
C LEU A 38 -17.82 10.58 14.80
N VAL A 39 -18.35 11.78 15.03
CA VAL A 39 -17.78 13.03 14.48
C VAL A 39 -16.36 13.24 14.99
N ALA A 40 -16.13 13.08 16.30
CA ALA A 40 -14.80 13.21 16.89
C ALA A 40 -13.82 12.17 16.33
N ALA A 41 -14.26 10.92 16.16
CA ALA A 41 -13.47 9.85 15.57
C ALA A 41 -13.09 10.15 14.11
N GLN A 42 -14.00 10.74 13.34
CA GLN A 42 -13.73 11.11 11.94
C GLN A 42 -12.73 12.27 11.85
N ILE A 43 -12.80 13.26 12.76
CA ILE A 43 -11.82 14.35 12.84
C ILE A 43 -10.45 13.79 13.20
N LEU A 44 -10.37 12.89 14.19
CA LEU A 44 -9.13 12.22 14.57
C LEU A 44 -8.53 11.46 13.37
N SER A 45 -9.32 10.62 12.70
CA SER A 45 -8.90 9.89 11.49
C SER A 45 -8.36 10.82 10.41
N GLY A 46 -9.09 11.91 10.12
CA GLY A 46 -8.69 12.87 9.11
C GLY A 46 -7.39 13.62 9.43
N ALA A 47 -7.09 13.84 10.72
CA ALA A 47 -5.80 14.40 11.14
C ALA A 47 -4.67 13.38 11.05
N LEU A 48 -4.91 12.13 11.47
CA LEU A 48 -3.93 11.05 11.39
C LEU A 48 -3.56 10.71 9.94
N GLU A 49 -4.52 10.75 9.01
CA GLU A 49 -4.30 10.54 7.57
C GLU A 49 -3.37 11.58 6.93
N GLN A 50 -3.22 12.76 7.53
CA GLN A 50 -2.31 13.80 7.04
C GLN A 50 -0.85 13.55 7.42
N ILE A 51 -0.59 12.67 8.39
CA ILE A 51 0.77 12.35 8.81
C ILE A 51 1.52 11.71 7.64
N TYR A 52 2.65 12.32 7.28
CA TYR A 52 3.57 11.74 6.32
C TYR A 52 5.00 11.87 6.84
N LEU A 53 5.51 10.76 7.39
CA LEU A 53 6.90 10.60 7.76
C LEU A 53 7.56 9.68 6.71
N PRO A 54 8.49 10.20 5.90
CA PRO A 54 9.13 9.41 4.86
C PRO A 54 10.11 8.40 5.48
N ASN A 55 9.96 7.13 5.12
CA ASN A 55 10.93 6.08 5.45
C ASN A 55 12.06 6.04 4.40
N ASP A 56 13.07 5.21 4.64
CA ASP A 56 14.26 5.12 3.78
C ASP A 56 13.92 4.71 2.35
N PHE A 57 12.93 3.82 2.18
CA PHE A 57 12.44 3.46 0.84
C PHE A 57 11.91 4.70 0.11
N SER A 58 11.03 5.48 0.75
CA SER A 58 10.40 6.65 0.13
C SER A 58 11.45 7.70 -0.27
N LEU A 59 12.43 7.95 0.60
CA LEU A 59 13.52 8.89 0.33
C LEU A 59 14.41 8.43 -0.82
N SER A 60 14.83 7.16 -0.77
CA SER A 60 15.68 6.56 -1.81
C SER A 60 14.98 6.57 -3.17
N PHE A 61 13.70 6.21 -3.19
CA PHE A 61 12.87 6.20 -4.39
C PHE A 61 12.66 7.60 -4.96
N ILE A 62 12.33 8.59 -4.12
CA ILE A 62 12.16 9.98 -4.55
C ILE A 62 13.48 10.54 -5.10
N LYS A 63 14.61 10.27 -4.44
CA LYS A 63 15.94 10.66 -4.91
C LYS A 63 16.26 10.02 -6.26
N GLU A 64 16.04 8.72 -6.41
CA GLU A 64 16.27 7.99 -7.65
C GLU A 64 15.49 8.62 -8.82
N LEU A 65 14.19 8.86 -8.62
CA LEU A 65 13.34 9.43 -9.66
C LEU A 65 13.67 10.89 -9.98
N SER A 66 14.02 11.67 -8.97
CA SER A 66 14.47 13.05 -9.16
C SER A 66 15.78 13.10 -9.94
N ALA A 67 16.71 12.19 -9.67
CA ALA A 67 17.95 12.05 -10.44
C ALA A 67 17.69 11.59 -11.88
N LYS A 68 16.79 10.62 -12.12
CA LYS A 68 16.39 10.21 -13.47
C LYS A 68 15.75 11.36 -14.25
N ALA A 69 14.89 12.15 -13.61
CA ALA A 69 14.31 13.34 -14.21
C ALA A 69 15.38 14.40 -14.52
N ALA A 70 16.32 14.63 -13.62
CA ALA A 70 17.45 15.54 -13.84
C ALA A 70 18.28 15.12 -15.07
N LEU A 71 18.65 13.84 -15.16
CA LEU A 71 19.42 13.30 -16.29
C LEU A 71 18.66 13.43 -17.61
N HIS A 72 17.36 13.14 -17.62
CA HIS A 72 16.54 13.35 -18.81
C HIS A 72 16.46 14.83 -19.19
N SER A 73 16.31 15.73 -18.22
CA SER A 73 16.29 17.17 -18.46
C SER A 73 17.61 17.65 -19.07
N GLN A 74 18.75 17.22 -18.52
CA GLN A 74 20.07 17.56 -19.06
C GLN A 74 20.25 17.06 -20.49
N TRP A 75 19.79 15.83 -20.79
CA TRP A 75 19.81 15.29 -22.14
C TRP A 75 18.94 16.09 -23.11
N LEU A 76 17.73 16.47 -22.68
CA LEU A 76 16.79 17.25 -23.49
C LEU A 76 17.33 18.64 -23.84
N PHE A 77 18.06 19.27 -22.91
CA PHE A 77 18.62 20.63 -23.03
C PHE A 77 20.14 20.61 -23.29
N SER A 78 20.66 19.54 -23.87
CA SER A 78 22.10 19.42 -24.18
C SER A 78 22.54 20.37 -25.30
N SER A 79 21.68 20.57 -26.31
CA SER A 79 21.90 21.47 -27.45
C SER A 79 20.58 22.14 -27.83
N GLU A 80 20.63 23.43 -28.16
CA GLU A 80 19.41 24.19 -28.53
C GLU A 80 18.87 23.71 -29.88
N VAL A 81 19.77 23.39 -30.82
CA VAL A 81 19.41 22.82 -32.13
C VAL A 81 18.70 21.48 -31.94
N ASP A 82 19.22 20.60 -31.06
CA ASP A 82 18.62 19.29 -30.81
C ASP A 82 17.27 19.42 -30.12
N TYR A 83 17.16 20.32 -29.14
CA TYR A 83 15.90 20.64 -28.47
C TYR A 83 14.84 21.11 -29.48
N ILE A 84 15.17 22.09 -30.34
CA ILE A 84 14.27 22.62 -31.37
C ILE A 84 13.91 21.52 -32.39
N SER A 85 14.86 20.67 -32.80
CA SER A 85 14.59 19.59 -33.76
C SER A 85 13.47 18.66 -33.26
N ARG A 86 13.42 18.40 -31.96
CA ARG A 86 12.41 17.52 -31.32
C ARG A 86 11.02 18.15 -31.23
N PHE A 87 10.91 19.47 -31.45
CA PHE A 87 9.61 20.14 -31.58
C PHE A 87 8.94 19.80 -32.90
N TYR A 88 9.73 19.66 -33.96
CA TYR A 88 9.20 19.42 -35.30
C TYR A 88 9.20 17.94 -35.64
N THR A 89 10.20 17.21 -35.14
CA THR A 89 10.40 15.78 -35.40
C THR A 89 10.68 15.07 -34.07
N PRO A 90 9.65 14.87 -33.22
CA PRO A 90 9.84 14.19 -31.96
C PRO A 90 10.30 12.73 -32.19
N PRO A 91 11.27 12.23 -31.40
CA PRO A 91 11.84 10.92 -31.62
C PRO A 91 10.83 9.80 -31.34
N ASP A 92 10.94 8.71 -32.10
CA ASP A 92 10.18 7.49 -31.84
C ASP A 92 10.91 6.63 -30.81
N VAL A 93 10.52 6.80 -29.55
CA VAL A 93 11.14 6.14 -28.41
C VAL A 93 10.10 5.48 -27.53
N GLU A 94 10.51 4.42 -26.85
CA GLU A 94 9.75 3.75 -25.82
C GLU A 94 10.66 3.53 -24.60
N VAL A 95 10.20 3.96 -23.43
CA VAL A 95 10.92 3.73 -22.17
C VAL A 95 10.46 2.46 -21.49
N ARG A 96 11.32 1.90 -20.64
CA ARG A 96 10.91 0.88 -19.68
C ARG A 96 10.39 1.58 -18.42
N PRO A 97 9.09 1.49 -18.09
CA PRO A 97 8.56 2.20 -16.96
C PRO A 97 8.97 1.52 -15.65
N ILE A 98 9.15 2.34 -14.62
CA ILE A 98 9.39 1.90 -13.24
C ILE A 98 8.05 1.52 -12.63
N CYS A 99 7.97 0.30 -12.12
CA CYS A 99 6.78 -0.19 -11.45
C CYS A 99 6.90 0.03 -9.94
N LEU A 100 6.16 1.00 -9.38
CA LEU A 100 6.02 1.13 -7.93
C LEU A 100 4.89 0.22 -7.44
N THR A 101 5.21 -0.76 -6.60
CA THR A 101 4.24 -1.74 -6.11
C THR A 101 4.36 -2.01 -4.61
N GLY A 102 3.36 -2.68 -4.04
CA GLY A 102 3.26 -2.94 -2.61
C GLY A 102 1.82 -3.23 -2.18
N LEU A 103 1.63 -3.62 -0.92
CA LEU A 103 0.30 -3.85 -0.33
C LEU A 103 -0.58 -2.59 -0.39
N ALA A 104 -1.89 -2.75 -0.36
CA ALA A 104 -2.80 -1.62 -0.33
C ALA A 104 -2.65 -0.85 1.00
N GLY A 105 -2.56 0.48 0.94
CA GLY A 105 -2.47 1.32 2.14
C GLY A 105 -1.07 1.50 2.76
N VAL A 106 0.00 0.97 2.14
CA VAL A 106 1.39 1.13 2.66
C VAL A 106 2.01 2.52 2.41
N GLY A 107 1.44 3.35 1.54
CA GLY A 107 1.94 4.71 1.28
C GLY A 107 2.43 5.01 -0.15
N LYS A 108 2.11 4.16 -1.13
CA LYS A 108 2.54 4.35 -2.53
C LYS A 108 2.08 5.69 -3.13
N SER A 109 0.78 5.98 -3.07
CA SER A 109 0.21 7.22 -3.63
C SER A 109 0.70 8.46 -2.87
N GLN A 110 0.87 8.35 -1.54
CA GLN A 110 1.49 9.41 -0.73
C GLN A 110 2.93 9.68 -1.14
N THR A 111 3.69 8.65 -1.51
CA THR A 111 5.07 8.78 -2.00
C THR A 111 5.13 9.44 -3.38
N ILE A 112 4.18 9.16 -4.28
CA ILE A 112 4.03 9.89 -5.54
C ILE A 112 3.65 11.36 -5.28
N ALA A 113 2.74 11.63 -4.35
CA ALA A 113 2.40 13.00 -3.97
C ALA A 113 3.60 13.75 -3.38
N ALA A 114 4.41 13.09 -2.55
CA ALA A 114 5.66 13.62 -2.00
C ALA A 114 6.71 13.90 -3.09
N LEU A 115 6.90 12.98 -4.04
CA LEU A 115 7.78 13.19 -5.20
C LEU A 115 7.39 14.46 -5.97
N ARG A 116 6.10 14.66 -6.25
CA ARG A 116 5.61 15.85 -6.95
C ARG A 116 5.90 17.14 -6.20
N LYS A 117 5.93 17.11 -4.86
CA LYS A 117 6.33 18.26 -4.05
C LYS A 117 7.83 18.55 -4.17
N VAL A 118 8.67 17.53 -4.34
CA VAL A 118 10.15 17.67 -4.46
C VAL A 118 10.56 18.19 -5.82
N LEU A 119 9.90 17.72 -6.88
CA LEU A 119 10.23 18.10 -8.25
C LEU A 119 10.15 19.62 -8.45
N PRO A 120 10.97 20.19 -9.35
CA PRO A 120 11.02 21.63 -9.56
C PRO A 120 9.67 22.19 -10.01
N ALA A 121 9.37 23.41 -9.54
CA ALA A 121 8.21 24.16 -10.01
C ALA A 121 8.34 24.52 -11.50
N PRO A 122 7.23 24.90 -12.17
CA PRO A 122 7.30 25.40 -13.53
C PRO A 122 8.19 26.64 -13.62
N ILE A 123 9.00 26.71 -14.67
CA ILE A 123 9.90 27.85 -14.94
C ILE A 123 9.65 28.39 -16.34
N ASP A 124 9.87 29.68 -16.53
CA ASP A 124 9.79 30.29 -17.86
C ASP A 124 11.10 30.04 -18.63
N PHE A 125 10.96 29.75 -19.92
CA PHE A 125 12.04 29.44 -20.86
C PHE A 125 11.88 30.32 -22.10
N ALA A 126 12.92 31.09 -22.40
CA ALA A 126 13.03 31.85 -23.63
C ALA A 126 14.20 31.29 -24.44
N CYS A 127 14.04 31.24 -25.76
CA CYS A 127 15.13 30.96 -26.69
C CYS A 127 14.93 31.76 -27.98
N ASP A 128 15.98 31.88 -28.78
CA ASP A 128 16.00 32.80 -29.93
C ASP A 128 15.13 32.30 -31.11
N HIS A 129 14.67 31.05 -31.04
CA HIS A 129 13.89 30.41 -32.10
C HIS A 129 12.42 30.85 -32.18
N PHE A 130 11.83 31.34 -31.07
CA PHE A 130 10.44 31.78 -31.07
C PHE A 130 10.24 33.01 -30.18
N HIS A 131 9.26 33.84 -30.53
CA HIS A 131 8.89 34.98 -29.69
C HIS A 131 8.04 34.52 -28.49
N GLY A 132 8.46 34.96 -27.29
CA GLY A 132 7.75 34.73 -26.04
C GLY A 132 8.41 33.67 -25.14
N ASN A 133 7.83 33.48 -23.96
CA ASN A 133 8.31 32.50 -22.97
C ASN A 133 7.44 31.23 -23.02
N LEU A 134 8.09 30.07 -23.08
CA LEU A 134 7.47 28.77 -22.81
C LEU A 134 7.54 28.46 -21.33
N LYS A 135 6.53 27.74 -20.82
CA LYS A 135 6.58 27.20 -19.46
C LYS A 135 7.10 25.78 -19.49
N LEU A 136 8.22 25.54 -18.80
CA LEU A 136 8.78 24.21 -18.62
C LEU A 136 8.23 23.56 -17.35
N PHE A 137 7.67 22.37 -17.47
CA PHE A 137 7.16 21.58 -16.34
C PHE A 137 8.10 20.42 -16.04
N SER A 138 8.28 20.08 -14.77
CA SER A 138 9.16 18.96 -14.39
C SER A 138 8.55 17.61 -14.70
N HIS A 139 7.22 17.49 -14.56
CA HIS A 139 6.52 16.24 -14.69
C HIS A 139 5.10 16.40 -15.23
N TRP A 140 4.59 15.30 -15.77
CA TRP A 140 3.17 15.08 -15.99
C TRP A 140 2.66 14.05 -14.98
N TYR A 141 1.49 14.32 -14.41
CA TYR A 141 0.81 13.42 -13.50
C TYR A 141 -0.59 13.12 -14.04
N VAL A 142 -0.96 11.85 -14.06
CA VAL A 142 -2.31 11.44 -14.39
C VAL A 142 -2.78 10.29 -13.51
N SER A 143 -4.04 10.36 -13.09
CA SER A 143 -4.73 9.25 -12.45
C SER A 143 -5.47 8.45 -13.50
N ALA A 144 -5.25 7.14 -13.50
CA ALA A 144 -5.96 6.19 -14.35
C ALA A 144 -7.46 6.03 -13.98
N ARG A 145 -7.90 6.56 -12.84
CA ARG A 145 -9.29 6.45 -12.38
C ARG A 145 -10.23 7.17 -13.35
N GLY A 146 -11.29 6.45 -13.78
CA GLY A 146 -12.31 7.00 -14.67
C GLY A 146 -11.88 7.19 -16.12
N LYS A 147 -10.73 6.62 -16.52
CA LYS A 147 -10.20 6.70 -17.88
C LYS A 147 -10.51 5.42 -18.66
N ALA A 148 -10.99 5.58 -19.90
CA ALA A 148 -11.40 4.48 -20.76
C ALA A 148 -10.23 3.70 -21.39
N GLY A 149 -9.03 4.28 -21.44
CA GLY A 149 -7.82 3.64 -21.97
C GLY A 149 -6.73 4.65 -22.35
N GLY A 150 -5.65 4.16 -22.97
CA GLY A 150 -4.46 4.96 -23.32
C GLY A 150 -4.76 6.15 -24.22
N ARG A 151 -5.68 5.99 -25.19
CA ARG A 151 -6.10 7.09 -26.08
C ARG A 151 -6.68 8.28 -25.31
N GLN A 152 -7.47 8.04 -24.27
CA GLN A 152 -8.04 9.13 -23.47
C GLN A 152 -6.97 9.82 -22.64
N LEU A 153 -6.02 9.06 -22.06
CA LEU A 153 -4.88 9.65 -21.35
C LEU A 153 -4.03 10.55 -22.25
N LEU A 154 -3.74 10.09 -23.48
CA LEU A 154 -3.02 10.93 -24.46
C LEU A 154 -3.81 12.21 -24.77
N ALA A 155 -5.11 12.09 -25.02
CA ALA A 155 -5.97 13.23 -25.31
C ALA A 155 -6.01 14.24 -24.15
N ASP A 156 -6.02 13.77 -22.91
CA ASP A 156 -6.00 14.62 -21.71
C ASP A 156 -4.71 15.45 -21.63
N PHE A 157 -3.54 14.88 -21.92
CA PHE A 157 -2.27 15.62 -21.90
C PHE A 157 -2.22 16.75 -22.93
N VAL A 158 -2.91 16.58 -24.05
CA VAL A 158 -2.90 17.56 -25.14
C VAL A 158 -4.15 18.44 -25.18
N GLY A 159 -5.10 18.23 -24.27
CA GLY A 159 -6.38 18.96 -24.23
C GLY A 159 -7.26 18.70 -25.44
N ALA A 160 -7.21 17.50 -26.03
CA ALA A 160 -8.01 17.13 -27.19
C ALA A 160 -9.32 16.42 -26.76
N THR A 161 -10.40 16.65 -27.49
CA THR A 161 -11.71 15.99 -27.28
C THR A 161 -11.79 14.60 -27.92
N GLY A 162 -10.74 14.17 -28.62
CA GLY A 162 -10.65 12.90 -29.32
C GLY A 162 -9.52 12.91 -30.34
N GLY A 163 -9.39 11.82 -31.10
CA GLY A 163 -8.37 11.71 -32.15
C GLY A 163 -7.84 10.30 -32.33
N ASN A 164 -7.06 10.12 -33.40
CA ASN A 164 -6.31 8.90 -33.66
C ASN A 164 -5.17 8.77 -32.63
N ALA A 165 -5.05 7.60 -31.99
CA ALA A 165 -4.05 7.36 -30.94
C ALA A 165 -2.61 7.61 -31.39
N ALA A 166 -2.25 7.26 -32.63
CA ALA A 166 -0.91 7.50 -33.17
C ALA A 166 -0.62 9.00 -33.34
N LYS A 167 -1.60 9.77 -33.84
CA LYS A 167 -1.47 11.23 -33.95
C LYS A 167 -1.38 11.89 -32.57
N LEU A 168 -2.19 11.42 -31.62
CA LEU A 168 -2.15 11.91 -30.24
C LEU A 168 -0.82 11.57 -29.56
N LEU A 169 -0.23 10.40 -29.83
CA LEU A 169 1.06 10.02 -29.29
C LEU A 169 2.18 10.92 -29.82
N VAL A 170 2.22 11.17 -31.13
CA VAL A 170 3.19 12.10 -31.74
C VAL A 170 3.04 13.50 -31.15
N GLU A 171 1.82 13.99 -30.98
CA GLU A 171 1.56 15.28 -30.35
C GLU A 171 1.96 15.30 -28.86
N CYS A 172 1.72 14.22 -28.11
CA CYS A 172 2.19 14.08 -26.73
C CYS A 172 3.71 14.12 -26.65
N ARG A 173 4.42 13.40 -27.53
CA ARG A 173 5.89 13.43 -27.62
C ARG A 173 6.37 14.85 -27.89
N ARG A 174 5.75 15.52 -28.86
CA ARG A 174 6.06 16.90 -29.22
C ARG A 174 5.91 17.85 -28.04
N ARG A 175 4.77 17.80 -27.34
CA ARG A 175 4.52 18.62 -26.15
C ARG A 175 5.41 18.27 -24.97
N ALA A 176 5.70 16.99 -24.76
CA ALA A 176 6.61 16.56 -23.70
C ALA A 176 8.01 17.15 -23.90
N ASN A 177 8.53 17.12 -25.14
CA ASN A 177 9.81 17.74 -25.47
C ASN A 177 9.73 19.27 -25.36
N ARG A 178 8.71 19.90 -25.95
CA ARG A 178 8.50 21.36 -25.90
C ARG A 178 8.43 21.89 -24.48
N ASP A 179 7.61 21.28 -23.65
CA ASP A 179 7.30 21.74 -22.30
C ASP A 179 8.33 21.22 -21.27
N GLY A 180 9.43 20.60 -21.72
CA GLY A 180 10.53 20.18 -20.84
C GLY A 180 10.19 19.04 -19.87
N ILE A 181 9.20 18.22 -20.20
CA ILE A 181 8.71 17.16 -19.30
C ILE A 181 9.79 16.12 -19.09
N SER A 182 10.16 15.94 -17.82
CA SER A 182 11.28 15.08 -17.42
C SER A 182 10.83 13.82 -16.70
N LEU A 183 9.56 13.70 -16.35
CA LEU A 183 8.99 12.53 -15.68
C LEU A 183 7.49 12.37 -15.96
N LEU A 184 7.05 11.14 -16.20
CA LEU A 184 5.65 10.74 -16.33
C LEU A 184 5.23 9.93 -15.10
N LEU A 185 4.18 10.36 -14.42
CA LEU A 185 3.64 9.72 -13.21
C LEU A 185 2.22 9.23 -13.47
N LEU A 186 2.01 7.92 -13.41
CA LEU A 186 0.72 7.28 -13.59
C LEU A 186 0.29 6.57 -12.30
N ASP A 187 -0.70 7.12 -11.60
CA ASP A 187 -1.24 6.54 -10.36
C ASP A 187 -2.60 5.86 -10.61
N GLU A 188 -3.04 5.04 -9.65
CA GLU A 188 -4.35 4.40 -9.62
C GLU A 188 -4.64 3.45 -10.79
N THR A 189 -3.60 2.80 -11.34
CA THR A 189 -3.72 1.93 -12.53
C THR A 189 -4.62 0.72 -12.35
N GLN A 190 -4.85 0.29 -11.10
CA GLN A 190 -5.82 -0.75 -10.77
C GLN A 190 -7.27 -0.40 -11.11
N HIS A 191 -7.64 0.88 -11.17
CA HIS A 191 -9.02 1.31 -11.41
C HIS A 191 -9.48 1.18 -12.87
N ILE A 192 -8.57 0.93 -13.80
CA ILE A 192 -8.94 0.61 -15.18
C ILE A 192 -9.54 -0.80 -15.27
N ASN A 193 -9.27 -1.64 -14.27
CA ASN A 193 -9.63 -3.05 -14.21
C ASN A 193 -11.06 -3.32 -13.73
N THR A 194 -11.88 -2.29 -13.50
CA THR A 194 -13.31 -2.49 -13.20
C THR A 194 -14.04 -2.97 -14.46
N GLY A 195 -13.93 -4.27 -14.75
CA GLY A 195 -14.61 -4.97 -15.85
C GLY A 195 -13.82 -5.10 -17.16
N GLN A 196 -12.60 -4.55 -17.25
CA GLN A 196 -11.77 -4.58 -18.46
C GLN A 196 -10.53 -5.46 -18.27
N GLY A 197 -10.23 -6.31 -19.28
CA GLY A 197 -9.16 -7.31 -19.22
C GLY A 197 -7.75 -6.74 -19.10
N ALA A 198 -6.81 -7.56 -18.59
CA ALA A 198 -5.39 -7.21 -18.40
C ALA A 198 -4.69 -6.66 -19.67
N SER A 199 -5.19 -7.02 -20.85
CA SER A 199 -4.72 -6.52 -22.14
C SER A 199 -4.87 -4.99 -22.27
N ARG A 200 -6.00 -4.41 -21.84
CA ARG A 200 -6.22 -2.96 -21.95
C ARG A 200 -5.29 -2.15 -21.05
N VAL A 201 -5.03 -2.64 -19.84
CA VAL A 201 -4.07 -1.99 -18.94
C VAL A 201 -2.66 -2.06 -19.52
N THR A 202 -2.30 -3.21 -20.10
CA THR A 202 -1.00 -3.41 -20.76
C THR A 202 -0.83 -2.45 -21.94
N GLU A 203 -1.79 -2.41 -22.87
CA GLU A 203 -1.79 -1.51 -24.02
C GLU A 203 -1.68 -0.04 -23.59
N MET A 204 -2.42 0.35 -22.55
CA MET A 204 -2.35 1.69 -22.00
C MET A 204 -0.97 2.02 -21.44
N LEU A 205 -0.39 1.14 -20.62
CA LEU A 205 0.94 1.36 -20.03
C LEU A 205 2.01 1.48 -21.11
N LEU A 206 1.97 0.62 -22.14
CA LEU A 206 2.86 0.69 -23.28
C LEU A 206 2.67 1.98 -24.09
N THR A 207 1.42 2.42 -24.28
CA THR A 207 1.11 3.68 -24.95
C THR A 207 1.69 4.89 -24.21
N MET A 208 1.63 4.89 -22.87
CA MET A 208 2.22 5.96 -22.06
C MET A 208 3.76 5.88 -22.07
N ALA A 209 4.33 4.68 -22.01
CA ALA A 209 5.77 4.46 -22.10
C ALA A 209 6.35 4.90 -23.45
N ALA A 210 5.55 4.85 -24.52
CA ALA A 210 5.92 5.34 -25.83
C ALA A 210 5.99 6.88 -25.93
N ILE A 211 5.61 7.66 -24.90
CA ILE A 211 5.73 9.13 -24.93
C ILE A 211 7.20 9.57 -24.83
N GLY A 212 8.05 8.81 -24.15
CA GLY A 212 9.51 9.02 -24.16
C GLY A 212 10.17 9.49 -22.85
N PRO A 213 9.57 10.37 -22.01
CA PRO A 213 10.14 10.67 -20.71
C PRO A 213 10.17 9.43 -19.80
N PRO A 214 11.10 9.36 -18.82
CA PRO A 214 11.07 8.35 -17.78
C PRO A 214 9.68 8.26 -17.14
N MET A 215 9.17 7.04 -16.99
CA MET A 215 7.81 6.81 -16.56
C MET A 215 7.79 5.96 -15.29
N VAL A 216 6.87 6.31 -14.38
CA VAL A 216 6.54 5.53 -13.20
C VAL A 216 5.06 5.20 -13.25
N PHE A 217 4.71 3.94 -13.01
CA PHE A 217 3.32 3.57 -12.74
C PHE A 217 3.18 2.90 -11.38
N VAL A 218 2.11 3.27 -10.68
CA VAL A 218 1.76 2.69 -9.38
C VAL A 218 0.79 1.53 -9.59
N SER A 219 1.10 0.37 -9.02
CA SER A 219 0.26 -0.81 -9.09
C SER A 219 0.10 -1.50 -7.73
N ASN A 220 -0.98 -2.26 -7.57
CA ASN A 220 -1.14 -3.22 -6.49
C ASN A 220 -0.74 -4.63 -6.95
N TYR A 221 -0.61 -5.57 -6.02
CA TYR A 221 -0.22 -6.94 -6.36
C TYR A 221 -1.24 -7.64 -7.25
N SER A 222 -2.54 -7.37 -7.09
CA SER A 222 -3.57 -8.00 -7.94
C SER A 222 -3.43 -7.61 -9.41
N LEU A 223 -3.09 -6.36 -9.74
CA LEU A 223 -2.77 -5.96 -11.11
C LEU A 223 -1.49 -6.63 -11.61
N LEU A 224 -0.47 -6.73 -10.76
CA LEU A 224 0.80 -7.34 -11.16
C LEU A 224 0.69 -8.83 -11.45
N HIS A 225 -0.07 -9.60 -10.66
CA HIS A 225 -0.34 -11.01 -10.98
C HIS A 225 -1.00 -11.15 -12.35
N LYS A 226 -1.88 -10.22 -12.72
CA LYS A 226 -2.48 -10.17 -14.06
C LYS A 226 -1.45 -9.83 -15.15
N LEU A 227 -0.54 -8.88 -14.89
CA LEU A 227 0.53 -8.53 -15.83
C LEU A 227 1.57 -9.66 -15.99
N GLN A 228 1.86 -10.43 -14.93
CA GLN A 228 2.73 -11.61 -15.01
C GLN A 228 2.14 -12.76 -15.83
N GLY A 229 0.81 -12.78 -16.01
CA GLY A 229 0.13 -13.69 -16.92
C GLY A 229 0.25 -13.31 -18.40
N ARG A 230 0.82 -12.14 -18.74
CA ARG A 230 1.01 -11.70 -20.13
C ARG A 230 2.16 -12.46 -20.82
N ASN A 231 2.25 -12.27 -22.14
CA ASN A 231 3.36 -12.80 -22.94
C ASN A 231 4.72 -12.29 -22.41
N SER A 232 5.80 -12.97 -22.77
CA SER A 232 7.15 -12.62 -22.32
C SER A 232 7.55 -11.18 -22.69
N GLU A 233 7.15 -10.73 -23.87
CA GLU A 233 7.44 -9.40 -24.38
C GLU A 233 6.83 -8.29 -23.50
N ASP A 234 5.51 -8.31 -23.25
CA ASP A 234 4.82 -7.31 -22.41
C ASP A 234 5.44 -7.28 -21.01
N LYS A 235 5.82 -8.44 -20.46
CA LYS A 235 6.45 -8.54 -19.14
C LYS A 235 7.82 -7.91 -19.11
N GLN A 236 8.66 -8.16 -20.12
CA GLN A 236 9.98 -7.55 -20.21
C GLN A 236 9.88 -6.04 -20.43
N ARG A 237 8.87 -5.57 -21.15
CA ARG A 237 8.66 -4.14 -21.38
C ARG A 237 8.17 -3.42 -20.13
N LEU A 238 7.27 -4.02 -19.33
CA LEU A 238 6.62 -3.35 -18.19
C LEU A 238 7.16 -3.70 -16.79
N LEU A 239 7.71 -4.90 -16.59
CA LEU A 239 8.01 -5.46 -15.26
C LEU A 239 9.50 -5.68 -14.98
N THR A 240 10.40 -5.19 -15.84
CA THR A 240 11.86 -5.30 -15.64
C THR A 240 12.37 -4.41 -14.51
N GLU A 241 11.61 -3.37 -14.17
CA GLU A 241 12.04 -2.31 -13.26
C GLU A 241 11.11 -2.16 -12.02
N PRO A 242 10.91 -3.22 -11.19
CA PRO A 242 10.02 -3.15 -10.03
C PRO A 242 10.67 -2.55 -8.78
N ARG A 243 9.97 -1.62 -8.14
CA ARG A 243 10.30 -1.01 -6.83
C ARG A 243 9.20 -1.40 -5.85
N ILE A 244 9.53 -2.28 -4.91
CA ILE A 244 8.56 -2.91 -4.02
C ILE A 244 8.59 -2.22 -2.66
N MET A 245 7.53 -1.47 -2.35
CA MET A 245 7.29 -0.86 -1.06
C MET A 245 6.67 -1.89 -0.11
N LEU A 246 7.43 -2.27 0.90
CA LEU A 246 6.98 -3.15 1.97
C LEU A 246 6.40 -2.31 3.13
N PRO A 247 5.55 -2.91 3.99
CA PRO A 247 5.21 -2.31 5.28
C PRO A 247 6.47 -1.98 6.08
N ASP A 248 6.37 -0.98 6.95
CA ASP A 248 7.48 -0.65 7.85
C ASP A 248 7.78 -1.86 8.76
N ASP A 249 9.03 -1.97 9.20
CA ASP A 249 9.46 -3.03 10.12
C ASP A 249 8.96 -2.72 11.54
N PRO A 250 8.48 -3.71 12.31
CA PRO A 250 7.96 -3.48 13.65
C PRO A 250 8.99 -2.85 14.60
N ASP A 251 10.27 -3.17 14.40
CA ASP A 251 11.38 -2.67 15.21
C ASP A 251 12.04 -1.44 14.60
N SER A 252 11.55 -0.94 13.45
CA SER A 252 12.12 0.25 12.83
C SER A 252 11.78 1.53 13.58
N GLU A 253 12.76 2.43 13.62
CA GLU A 253 12.54 3.81 14.07
C GLU A 253 11.49 4.55 13.23
N SER A 254 11.33 4.18 11.96
CA SER A 254 10.30 4.73 11.07
C SER A 254 8.89 4.38 11.57
N TRP A 255 8.65 3.11 11.94
CA TRP A 255 7.36 2.67 12.48
C TRP A 255 7.09 3.29 13.85
N ARG A 256 8.05 3.19 14.78
CA ARG A 256 7.95 3.79 16.11
C ARG A 256 7.73 5.30 16.05
N GLY A 257 8.44 5.99 15.16
CA GLY A 257 8.30 7.42 14.91
C GLY A 257 6.91 7.79 14.37
N TYR A 258 6.34 6.97 13.48
CA TYR A 258 4.96 7.14 13.00
C TYR A 258 3.94 6.99 14.14
N ILE A 259 4.09 5.99 15.00
CA ILE A 259 3.18 5.79 16.15
C ILE A 259 3.31 6.91 17.19
N ALA A 260 4.54 7.36 17.48
CA ALA A 260 4.77 8.53 18.34
C ALA A 260 4.07 9.78 17.79
N GLU A 261 4.12 9.97 16.47
CA GLU A 261 3.47 11.08 15.80
C GLU A 261 1.93 10.95 15.82
N CYS A 262 1.37 9.74 15.66
CA CYS A 262 -0.06 9.49 15.86
C CYS A 262 -0.52 9.87 17.27
N ILE A 263 0.24 9.51 18.31
CA ILE A 263 -0.04 9.85 19.70
C ILE A 263 0.01 11.37 19.91
N ARG A 264 1.03 12.04 19.36
CA ARG A 264 1.18 13.49 19.41
C ARG A 264 0.00 14.21 18.75
N VAL A 265 -0.37 13.79 17.55
CA VAL A 265 -1.48 14.35 16.76
C VAL A 265 -2.82 14.13 17.44
N ALA A 266 -3.00 13.01 18.15
CA ALA A 266 -4.20 12.72 18.91
C ALA A 266 -4.44 13.68 20.10
N GLY A 267 -3.50 14.59 20.42
CA GLY A 267 -3.76 15.71 21.33
C GLY A 267 -4.11 15.29 22.76
N GLY A 268 -3.57 14.18 23.24
CA GLY A 268 -3.84 13.62 24.58
C GLY A 268 -4.99 12.61 24.62
N CYS A 269 -5.65 12.33 23.49
CA CYS A 269 -6.68 11.29 23.41
C CYS A 269 -6.13 9.86 23.45
N ILE A 270 -4.81 9.65 23.32
CA ILE A 270 -4.17 8.33 23.44
C ILE A 270 -3.29 8.34 24.69
N LYS A 271 -3.53 7.41 25.62
CA LYS A 271 -2.76 7.24 26.86
C LYS A 271 -2.02 5.91 26.86
N GLY A 272 -0.69 5.96 26.95
CA GLY A 272 0.16 4.77 27.11
C GLY A 272 1.57 4.97 26.56
N SER A 273 2.37 3.90 26.64
CA SER A 273 3.72 3.86 26.09
C SER A 273 3.70 3.80 24.57
N VAL A 274 4.60 4.54 23.91
CA VAL A 274 4.79 4.45 22.45
C VAL A 274 5.16 3.03 22.05
N ASP A 275 5.98 2.33 22.84
CA ASP A 275 6.48 1.00 22.49
C ASP A 275 5.37 -0.06 22.54
N ASP A 276 4.51 -0.03 23.58
CA ASP A 276 3.37 -0.95 23.70
C ASP A 276 2.37 -0.73 22.56
N PHE A 277 2.07 0.54 22.25
CA PHE A 277 1.21 0.90 21.14
C PHE A 277 1.82 0.50 19.78
N SER A 278 3.12 0.67 19.63
CA SER A 278 3.85 0.31 18.41
C SER A 278 3.70 -1.18 18.11
N GLN A 279 3.89 -2.04 19.10
CA GLN A 279 3.77 -3.48 18.96
C GLN A 279 2.32 -3.94 18.72
N GLU A 280 1.37 -3.45 19.52
CA GLU A 280 -0.04 -3.88 19.41
C GLU A 280 -0.67 -3.40 18.09
N ILE A 281 -0.42 -2.15 17.68
CA ILE A 281 -0.90 -1.65 16.40
C ILE A 281 -0.24 -2.43 15.26
N TYR A 282 1.05 -2.72 15.33
CA TYR A 282 1.72 -3.50 14.30
C TYR A 282 1.07 -4.87 14.14
N ARG A 283 0.86 -5.57 15.26
CA ARG A 283 0.23 -6.89 15.29
C ARG A 283 -1.15 -6.89 14.63
N SER A 284 -1.94 -5.85 14.88
CA SER A 284 -3.31 -5.70 14.36
C SER A 284 -3.41 -5.11 12.95
N THR A 285 -2.30 -4.66 12.34
CA THR A 285 -2.31 -3.92 11.07
C THR A 285 -1.25 -4.36 10.07
N PHE A 286 -0.32 -5.22 10.48
CA PHE A 286 0.83 -5.65 9.68
C PHE A 286 1.73 -4.48 9.24
N GLY A 287 1.82 -3.41 10.05
CA GLY A 287 2.59 -2.20 9.72
C GLY A 287 1.99 -1.35 8.60
N ILE A 288 0.73 -1.59 8.22
CA ILE A 288 0.06 -0.84 7.15
C ILE A 288 -0.57 0.42 7.74
N LYS A 289 0.01 1.59 7.43
CA LYS A 289 -0.39 2.90 7.97
C LYS A 289 -1.88 3.21 7.85
N ARG A 290 -2.50 2.90 6.71
CA ARG A 290 -3.96 3.09 6.52
C ARG A 290 -4.78 2.29 7.53
N LEU A 291 -4.39 1.03 7.79
CA LEU A 291 -5.09 0.16 8.73
C LEU A 291 -4.83 0.61 10.17
N ALA A 292 -3.64 1.15 10.46
CA ALA A 292 -3.35 1.77 11.77
C ALA A 292 -4.27 2.95 12.08
N VAL A 293 -4.53 3.83 11.10
CA VAL A 293 -5.50 4.92 11.30
C VAL A 293 -6.92 4.38 11.52
N GLU A 294 -7.33 3.38 10.74
CA GLU A 294 -8.65 2.75 10.87
C GLU A 294 -8.83 2.08 12.25
N LEU A 295 -7.81 1.36 12.71
CA LEU A 295 -7.79 0.73 14.03
C LEU A 295 -7.88 1.77 15.15
N LEU A 296 -7.07 2.84 15.08
CA LEU A 296 -7.09 3.93 16.06
C LEU A 296 -8.44 4.66 16.09
N LYS A 297 -9.06 4.88 14.93
CA LYS A 297 -10.41 5.43 14.82
C LYS A 297 -11.42 4.54 15.55
N ASN A 298 -11.42 3.23 15.27
CA ASN A 298 -12.34 2.28 15.89
C ASN A 298 -12.10 2.13 17.40
N ALA A 299 -10.84 2.16 17.83
CA ALA A 299 -10.48 2.12 19.25
C ALA A 299 -10.94 3.37 19.98
N TYR A 300 -10.88 4.54 19.34
CA TYR A 300 -11.39 5.77 19.94
C TYR A 300 -12.92 5.73 20.10
N ILE A 301 -13.64 5.18 19.12
CA ILE A 301 -15.08 4.92 19.22
C ILE A 301 -15.38 3.96 20.37
N ALA A 302 -14.60 2.88 20.53
CA ALA A 302 -14.76 1.93 21.62
C ALA A 302 -14.51 2.57 23.00
N ALA A 303 -13.50 3.43 23.12
CA ALA A 303 -13.21 4.18 24.34
C ALA A 303 -14.38 5.10 24.73
N ARG A 304 -14.89 5.88 23.76
CA ARG A 304 -16.06 6.76 23.94
C ARG A 304 -17.33 6.00 24.26
N GLY A 305 -17.55 4.84 23.66
CA GLY A 305 -18.67 3.95 24.00
C GLY A 305 -18.62 3.43 25.44
N GLY A 306 -17.42 3.34 26.02
CA GLY A 306 -17.20 3.06 27.45
C GLY A 306 -17.22 4.29 28.36
N GLY A 307 -17.65 5.46 27.86
CA GLY A 307 -17.71 6.71 28.63
C GLY A 307 -16.37 7.40 28.88
N ARG A 308 -15.27 6.92 28.27
CA ARG A 308 -13.93 7.50 28.41
C ARG A 308 -13.60 8.42 27.24
N GLU A 309 -12.92 9.52 27.53
CA GLU A 309 -12.46 10.48 26.51
C GLU A 309 -11.09 10.14 25.93
N CYS A 310 -10.40 9.15 26.51
CA CYS A 310 -9.07 8.72 26.10
C CYS A 310 -9.08 7.23 25.79
N LEU A 311 -8.36 6.89 24.74
CA LEU A 311 -8.04 5.55 24.28
C LEU A 311 -6.85 4.99 25.07
N GLU A 312 -6.93 3.72 25.43
CA GLU A 312 -5.86 2.95 26.06
C GLU A 312 -5.60 1.65 25.26
N LEU A 313 -4.56 0.90 25.62
CA LEU A 313 -4.15 -0.32 24.90
C LEU A 313 -5.30 -1.34 24.78
N ALA A 314 -6.12 -1.50 25.82
CA ALA A 314 -7.26 -2.42 25.81
C ALA A 314 -8.33 -2.08 24.76
N ASP A 315 -8.42 -0.82 24.34
CA ASP A 315 -9.36 -0.38 23.31
C ASP A 315 -8.92 -0.78 21.90
N LEU A 316 -7.61 -0.97 21.68
CA LEU A 316 -7.09 -1.53 20.43
C LEU A 316 -7.57 -2.97 20.25
N SER A 317 -7.51 -3.78 21.30
CA SER A 317 -7.98 -5.16 21.24
C SER A 317 -9.49 -5.24 21.00
N LYS A 318 -10.28 -4.33 21.59
CA LYS A 318 -11.72 -4.20 21.30
C LYS A 318 -11.99 -3.77 19.87
N ALA A 319 -11.23 -2.81 19.35
CA ALA A 319 -11.33 -2.36 17.97
C ALA A 319 -11.00 -3.47 16.98
N TYR A 320 -9.94 -4.24 17.26
CA TYR A 320 -9.57 -5.39 16.44
C TYR A 320 -10.64 -6.48 16.40
N GLN A 321 -11.44 -6.62 17.46
CA GLN A 321 -12.55 -7.56 17.54
C GLN A 321 -13.89 -6.99 17.04
N CYS A 322 -13.95 -5.71 16.68
CA CYS A 322 -15.22 -5.08 16.31
C CYS A 322 -15.66 -5.49 14.90
N VAL A 323 -16.97 -5.49 14.68
CA VAL A 323 -17.57 -5.85 13.39
C VAL A 323 -17.09 -4.92 12.26
N ALA A 324 -16.90 -3.63 12.57
CA ALA A 324 -16.45 -2.65 11.59
C ALA A 324 -15.02 -2.91 11.09
N TYR A 325 -14.19 -3.64 11.83
CA TYR A 325 -12.81 -3.98 11.46
C TYR A 325 -12.66 -5.44 10.98
N ALA A 326 -13.74 -6.22 10.90
CA ALA A 326 -13.67 -7.65 10.63
C ALA A 326 -13.02 -8.00 9.29
N ALA A 327 -13.36 -7.30 8.20
CA ALA A 327 -12.76 -7.52 6.89
C ALA A 327 -11.27 -7.19 6.87
N THR A 328 -10.87 -6.09 7.52
CA THR A 328 -9.47 -5.69 7.67
C THR A 328 -8.68 -6.71 8.49
N LYS A 329 -9.29 -7.24 9.54
CA LYS A 329 -8.72 -8.31 10.36
C LYS A 329 -8.45 -9.59 9.55
N GLU A 330 -9.40 -10.03 8.72
CA GLU A 330 -9.20 -11.21 7.86
C GLU A 330 -7.98 -11.04 6.94
N ASP A 331 -7.82 -9.86 6.34
CA ASP A 331 -6.68 -9.54 5.49
C ASP A 331 -5.35 -9.57 6.27
N VAL A 332 -5.31 -8.98 7.48
CA VAL A 332 -4.12 -8.97 8.34
C VAL A 332 -3.75 -10.38 8.80
N GLU A 333 -4.74 -11.21 9.15
CA GLU A 333 -4.49 -12.60 9.56
C GLU A 333 -3.92 -13.42 8.40
N GLU A 334 -4.45 -13.25 7.18
CA GLU A 334 -3.89 -13.89 6.00
C GLU A 334 -2.46 -13.41 5.71
N LEU A 335 -2.15 -12.12 5.89
CA LEU A 335 -0.78 -11.60 5.74
C LEU A 335 0.21 -12.27 6.70
N HIS A 336 -0.17 -12.42 7.97
CA HIS A 336 0.63 -13.14 8.97
C HIS A 336 0.81 -14.62 8.60
N ILE A 337 -0.23 -15.28 8.10
CA ILE A 337 -0.16 -16.67 7.61
C ILE A 337 0.80 -16.77 6.43
N GLN A 338 0.68 -15.88 5.44
CA GLN A 338 1.53 -15.88 4.25
C GLN A 338 3.00 -15.61 4.58
N ALA A 339 3.28 -14.75 5.58
CA ALA A 339 4.63 -14.54 6.08
C ALA A 339 5.23 -15.83 6.67
N LEU A 340 4.44 -16.60 7.43
CA LEU A 340 4.89 -17.81 8.11
C LEU A 340 5.01 -19.04 7.18
N GLN A 341 4.06 -19.24 6.27
CA GLN A 341 3.86 -20.51 5.59
C GLN A 341 4.59 -20.68 4.26
N GLY A 342 5.36 -19.70 3.78
CA GLY A 342 6.24 -19.85 2.61
C GLY A 342 5.57 -20.48 1.36
N ARG A 343 5.06 -19.66 0.44
CA ARG A 343 4.51 -20.05 -0.89
C ARG A 343 3.25 -20.95 -0.90
N SER A 344 2.78 -21.49 0.23
CA SER A 344 1.73 -22.53 0.28
C SER A 344 0.27 -22.08 0.06
N SER A 345 -0.13 -20.84 0.39
CA SER A 345 -1.52 -20.37 0.16
C SER A 345 -1.68 -19.72 -1.22
N ARG A 346 -2.56 -20.28 -2.06
CA ARG A 346 -3.00 -19.68 -3.35
C ARG A 346 -4.27 -18.81 -3.20
N LEU A 347 -4.81 -18.66 -1.99
CA LEU A 347 -6.16 -18.15 -1.78
C LEU A 347 -6.31 -16.62 -1.93
N ARG A 348 -5.27 -15.83 -1.59
CA ARG A 348 -5.31 -14.35 -1.65
C ARG A 348 -4.10 -13.76 -2.37
N LEU A 349 -4.13 -13.78 -3.71
CA LEU A 349 -3.06 -13.25 -4.57
C LEU A 349 -2.90 -11.73 -4.46
N ASP A 350 -3.97 -11.01 -4.12
CA ASP A 350 -3.98 -9.56 -3.91
C ASP A 350 -3.10 -9.10 -2.73
N LEU A 351 -2.86 -9.98 -1.76
CA LEU A 351 -2.01 -9.76 -0.60
C LEU A 351 -0.58 -10.31 -0.79
N ARG A 352 -0.34 -11.03 -1.88
CA ARG A 352 0.93 -11.71 -2.13
C ARG A 352 1.80 -10.94 -3.11
N CYS A 353 3.03 -10.62 -2.71
CA CYS A 353 4.00 -10.04 -3.63
C CYS A 353 4.29 -11.03 -4.79
N PRO A 354 4.18 -10.59 -6.06
CA PRO A 354 4.40 -11.44 -7.22
C PRO A 354 5.89 -11.62 -7.57
N PHE A 355 6.78 -10.83 -6.95
CA PHE A 355 8.22 -10.88 -7.17
C PHE A 355 8.93 -11.67 -6.07
N GLU A 356 10.10 -12.23 -6.39
CA GLU A 356 10.94 -12.87 -5.40
C GLU A 356 11.67 -11.82 -4.56
N LEU A 357 11.27 -11.69 -3.30
CA LEU A 357 11.94 -10.76 -2.38
C LEU A 357 13.28 -11.34 -1.90
N PRO A 358 14.35 -10.51 -1.82
CA PRO A 358 15.59 -10.84 -1.12
C PRO A 358 15.36 -11.36 0.30
N ALA A 359 16.23 -12.24 0.78
CA ALA A 359 16.12 -12.85 2.11
C ALA A 359 16.12 -11.81 3.24
N SER A 360 16.91 -10.74 3.10
CA SER A 360 16.95 -9.62 4.06
C SER A 360 15.59 -8.94 4.24
N LEU A 361 14.82 -8.79 3.17
CA LEU A 361 13.49 -8.18 3.19
C LEU A 361 12.38 -9.13 3.68
N LYS A 362 12.65 -10.44 3.73
CA LYS A 362 11.74 -11.46 4.28
C LYS A 362 11.96 -11.68 5.78
N SER A 363 13.20 -11.55 6.25
CA SER A 363 13.66 -11.94 7.59
C SER A 363 12.85 -11.31 8.73
N ASN A 364 12.67 -10.00 8.73
CA ASN A 364 12.26 -9.29 9.94
C ASN A 364 10.75 -9.39 10.22
N VAL A 365 9.94 -9.26 9.18
CA VAL A 365 8.47 -9.48 9.26
C VAL A 365 8.15 -10.93 9.66
N VAL A 366 8.96 -11.89 9.17
CA VAL A 366 8.81 -13.31 9.53
C VAL A 366 9.25 -13.57 10.95
N ALA A 367 10.32 -12.94 11.43
CA ALA A 367 10.78 -13.06 12.82
C ALA A 367 9.73 -12.55 13.81
N PHE A 368 9.14 -11.38 13.55
CA PHE A 368 8.04 -10.86 14.35
C PHE A 368 6.82 -11.79 14.31
N ALA A 369 6.38 -12.21 13.12
CA ALA A 369 5.22 -13.10 13.00
C ALA A 369 5.44 -14.45 13.69
N ARG A 370 6.69 -14.97 13.69
CA ARG A 370 7.06 -16.18 14.42
C ARG A 370 7.02 -15.96 15.93
N ASN A 371 7.66 -14.91 16.43
CA ASN A 371 7.70 -14.59 17.85
C ASN A 371 6.29 -14.31 18.40
N ASP A 372 5.46 -13.56 17.67
CA ASP A 372 4.06 -13.32 18.04
C ASP A 372 3.26 -14.63 18.06
N ARG A 373 3.44 -15.51 17.06
CA ARG A 373 2.79 -16.82 17.05
C ARG A 373 3.24 -17.68 18.22
N GLU A 374 4.53 -17.73 18.52
CA GLU A 374 5.08 -18.47 19.66
C GLU A 374 4.50 -17.93 20.96
N THR A 375 4.48 -16.62 21.14
CA THR A 375 3.85 -15.96 22.30
C THR A 375 2.36 -16.29 22.42
N ARG A 376 1.60 -16.30 21.32
CA ARG A 376 0.19 -16.71 21.32
C ARG A 376 0.01 -18.18 21.68
N VAL A 377 0.87 -19.06 21.17
CA VAL A 377 0.83 -20.49 21.49
C VAL A 377 1.15 -20.68 22.97
N ILE A 378 2.19 -20.03 23.49
CA ILE A 378 2.57 -20.07 24.90
C ILE A 378 1.42 -19.56 25.77
N ASN A 379 0.85 -18.39 25.46
CA ASN A 379 -0.26 -17.83 26.22
C ASN A 379 -1.51 -18.73 26.19
N LYS A 380 -1.83 -19.30 25.02
CA LYS A 380 -2.97 -20.21 24.88
C LYS A 380 -2.75 -21.53 25.62
N VAL A 381 -1.52 -22.07 25.58
CA VAL A 381 -1.12 -23.26 26.34
C VAL A 381 -1.21 -22.96 27.84
N PHE A 382 -0.66 -21.83 28.28
CA PHE A 382 -0.75 -21.34 29.66
C PHE A 382 -2.20 -21.23 30.12
N GLU A 383 -3.06 -20.50 29.39
CA GLU A 383 -4.49 -20.37 29.68
C GLU A 383 -5.23 -21.72 29.69
N SER A 384 -4.85 -22.64 28.81
CA SER A 384 -5.44 -23.99 28.75
C SER A 384 -4.98 -24.89 29.90
N SER A 385 -3.78 -24.63 30.45
CA SER A 385 -3.21 -25.35 31.59
C SER A 385 -3.68 -24.83 32.95
N LEU A 386 -4.28 -23.63 33.01
CA LEU A 386 -4.89 -23.11 34.23
C LEU A 386 -6.06 -23.99 34.68
N THR A 387 -6.08 -24.32 35.97
CA THR A 387 -7.21 -24.97 36.63
C THR A 387 -8.42 -24.02 36.68
N VAL A 388 -9.62 -24.55 36.96
CA VAL A 388 -10.85 -23.74 37.00
C VAL A 388 -10.73 -22.58 37.99
N GLY A 389 -10.16 -22.81 39.17
CA GLY A 389 -9.96 -21.77 40.19
C GLY A 389 -8.89 -20.74 39.81
N GLU A 390 -7.81 -21.15 39.14
CA GLU A 390 -6.78 -20.20 38.67
C GLU A 390 -7.29 -19.35 37.51
N ARG A 391 -8.17 -19.90 36.66
CA ARG A 391 -8.80 -19.16 35.56
C ARG A 391 -9.79 -18.11 36.08
N GLU A 392 -10.54 -18.43 37.13
CA GLU A 392 -11.42 -17.49 37.84
C GLU A 392 -10.62 -16.37 38.54
N ALA A 393 -9.51 -16.71 39.21
CA ALA A 393 -8.62 -15.71 39.81
C ALA A 393 -7.98 -14.78 38.76
N LEU A 394 -7.62 -15.31 37.58
CA LEU A 394 -7.08 -14.51 36.49
C LEU A 394 -8.13 -13.59 35.86
N GLU A 395 -9.40 -14.01 35.83
CA GLU A 395 -10.53 -13.16 35.43
C GLU A 395 -10.86 -12.07 36.47
N GLU A 396 -10.58 -12.30 37.76
CA GLU A 396 -10.72 -11.29 38.82
C GLU A 396 -9.60 -10.25 38.84
N ILE A 397 -8.37 -10.64 38.48
CA ILE A 397 -7.21 -9.73 38.42
C ILE A 397 -7.24 -8.84 37.16
N GLN A 398 -7.92 -9.27 36.09
CA GLN A 398 -8.06 -8.44 34.89
C GLN A 398 -8.92 -7.19 35.17
N PRO A 399 -8.46 -5.98 34.75
CA PRO A 399 -9.21 -4.76 35.00
C PRO A 399 -10.59 -4.84 34.36
N ALA A 400 -11.61 -4.34 35.06
CA ALA A 400 -13.03 -4.42 34.69
C ALA A 400 -13.35 -3.94 33.25
N ALA A 401 -12.45 -3.17 32.62
CA ALA A 401 -12.52 -2.75 31.23
C ALA A 401 -12.39 -3.91 30.20
N ALA A 402 -11.89 -5.08 30.57
CA ALA A 402 -11.80 -6.28 29.72
C ALA A 402 -13.08 -7.16 29.73
N LYS A 403 -14.07 -6.83 30.58
CA LYS A 403 -15.35 -7.54 30.67
C LYS A 403 -16.29 -7.17 29.52
N ALA A 404 -15.98 -7.60 28.30
CA ALA A 404 -16.99 -7.71 27.26
C ALA A 404 -17.86 -8.95 27.55
N PRO A 405 -19.20 -8.86 27.55
CA PRO A 405 -20.04 -10.04 27.69
C PRO A 405 -19.84 -10.93 26.47
N ARG A 406 -19.13 -12.05 26.65
CA ARG A 406 -19.11 -13.12 25.64
C ARG A 406 -20.55 -13.65 25.54
N PRO A 407 -21.21 -13.62 24.36
CA PRO A 407 -22.45 -14.36 24.21
C PRO A 407 -22.14 -15.83 24.48
N LYS A 408 -22.77 -16.40 25.51
CA LYS A 408 -22.74 -17.84 25.76
C LYS A 408 -23.36 -18.50 24.54
N THR A 409 -22.53 -19.03 23.64
CA THR A 409 -22.99 -19.99 22.66
C THR A 409 -23.62 -21.15 23.44
N PRO A 410 -24.88 -21.53 23.16
CA PRO A 410 -25.46 -22.69 23.80
C PRO A 410 -24.57 -23.88 23.52
N ARG A 411 -24.02 -24.51 24.57
CA ARG A 411 -23.33 -25.79 24.44
C ARG A 411 -24.33 -26.73 23.78
N LYS A 412 -24.01 -27.24 22.59
CA LYS A 412 -24.75 -28.36 22.02
C LYS A 412 -24.75 -29.47 23.07
N PRO A 413 -25.90 -30.08 23.38
CA PRO A 413 -25.92 -31.22 24.28
C PRO A 413 -24.93 -32.27 23.74
N PRO A 414 -24.15 -32.92 24.62
CA PRO A 414 -23.27 -33.99 24.19
C PRO A 414 -24.11 -35.02 23.43
N LEU A 415 -23.63 -35.42 22.25
CA LEU A 415 -24.25 -36.50 21.50
C LEU A 415 -24.41 -37.71 22.45
N PRO A 416 -25.60 -38.35 22.51
CA PRO A 416 -25.78 -39.53 23.31
C PRO A 416 -24.72 -40.56 22.90
N LYS A 417 -24.05 -41.15 23.89
CA LYS A 417 -23.10 -42.24 23.64
C LYS A 417 -23.86 -43.31 22.86
N SER A 418 -23.43 -43.59 21.63
CA SER A 418 -23.96 -44.67 20.80
C SER A 418 -23.95 -45.96 21.63
N SER A 419 -25.07 -46.66 21.67
CA SER A 419 -25.14 -47.95 22.35
C SER A 419 -24.26 -48.97 21.60
N MET A 420 -23.85 -50.05 22.27
CA MET A 420 -23.08 -51.10 21.59
C MET A 420 -23.81 -51.67 20.36
N ASP A 421 -25.14 -51.75 20.43
CA ASP A 421 -25.97 -52.21 19.31
C ASP A 421 -25.91 -51.26 18.10
N ASP A 422 -25.75 -49.95 18.32
CA ASP A 422 -25.61 -48.95 17.24
C ASP A 422 -24.23 -49.05 16.57
N LEU A 423 -23.20 -49.38 17.35
CA LEU A 423 -21.84 -49.61 16.83
C LEU A 423 -21.76 -50.92 16.04
N GLU A 424 -22.45 -51.97 16.48
CA GLU A 424 -22.51 -53.25 15.76
C GLU A 424 -23.24 -53.12 14.42
N ARG A 425 -24.34 -52.35 14.36
CA ARG A 425 -25.03 -52.08 13.08
C ARG A 425 -24.18 -51.27 12.11
N ALA A 426 -23.50 -50.22 12.59
CA ALA A 426 -22.62 -49.42 11.75
C ALA A 426 -21.44 -50.24 11.19
N PHE A 427 -20.89 -51.17 11.98
CA PHE A 427 -19.84 -52.08 11.53
C PHE A 427 -20.32 -53.08 10.46
N LEU A 428 -21.55 -53.59 10.62
CA LEU A 428 -22.16 -54.48 9.62
C LEU A 428 -22.50 -53.77 8.31
N GLU A 429 -22.90 -52.50 8.35
CA GLU A 429 -23.12 -51.69 7.14
C GLU A 429 -21.82 -51.41 6.39
N ASP A 430 -20.71 -51.17 7.09
CA ASP A 430 -19.40 -50.92 6.48
C ASP A 430 -18.82 -52.19 5.81
N LEU A 431 -19.09 -53.37 6.38
CA LEU A 431 -18.70 -54.66 5.78
C LEU A 431 -19.45 -54.98 4.48
N VAL A 432 -20.68 -54.50 4.33
CA VAL A 432 -21.49 -54.70 3.11
C VAL A 432 -21.13 -53.68 2.01
N ALA A 433 -20.56 -52.53 2.38
CA ALA A 433 -20.29 -51.42 1.47
C ALA A 433 -18.90 -51.45 0.77
N THR A 434 -18.00 -52.38 1.13
CA THR A 434 -16.69 -52.53 0.44
C THR A 434 -16.75 -53.45 -0.77
N PRO A 435 -16.71 -52.94 -2.03
CA PRO A 435 -16.52 -53.79 -3.21
C PRO A 435 -15.06 -54.28 -3.30
N LEU A 436 -14.89 -55.60 -3.52
CA LEU A 436 -13.61 -56.26 -3.78
C LEU A 436 -12.86 -55.61 -4.96
N PRO A 437 -11.53 -55.43 -4.88
CA PRO A 437 -10.74 -54.82 -5.95
C PRO A 437 -10.70 -55.73 -7.18
N LYS A 438 -11.04 -55.16 -8.36
CA LYS A 438 -11.00 -55.87 -9.65
C LYS A 438 -9.56 -56.25 -10.02
N PRO A 439 -9.31 -57.45 -10.59
CA PRO A 439 -7.98 -57.89 -10.97
C PRO A 439 -7.44 -57.08 -12.16
N LYS A 440 -6.14 -56.71 -12.09
CA LYS A 440 -5.40 -56.13 -13.22
C LYS A 440 -5.23 -57.20 -14.29
N LYS A 441 -5.60 -56.88 -15.54
CA LYS A 441 -5.40 -57.76 -16.71
C LYS A 441 -3.92 -57.77 -17.12
N PRO A 442 -3.46 -58.89 -17.74
CA PRO A 442 -2.06 -59.14 -18.09
C PRO A 442 -1.51 -58.21 -19.17
#